data_AF-A0A2G6FJF0-F1
#
_entry.id   AF-A0A2G6FJF0-F1
#
_cell.length_a   1.000
_cell.length_b   1.000
_cell.length_c   1.000
_cell.angle_alpha   90.00
_cell.angle_beta   90.00
_cell.angle_gamma   90.00
#
_symmetry.space_group_name_H-M   'P 1'
#
loop_
_entity.id
_entity.type
_entity.pdbx_description
1 polymer ?
#
loop_
_entity_poly.entity_id
_entity_poly.type
_entity_poly.pdbx_seq_one_letter_code
_entity_poly.pdbx_strand_id
1 'polypeptide(L)'
;MKKLTKDEKYIGGDVPGFFGVLHTWGRTLNYHPHIHYVVTGGAWSKQDRDWHPSRTDFYLPVKAMSKIFREKYRDLRCVTMDS
;
A
#
# COMPACT_ATOMS: atom_id res chain seq x y z
N MET A 1 2.56 3.89 -0.50
CA MET A 1 3.40 2.81 -1.05
C MET A 1 4.75 3.33 -1.54
N LYS A 2 4.86 3.96 -2.72
CA LYS A 2 6.14 4.37 -3.34
C LYS A 2 7.13 5.10 -2.40
N LYS A 3 6.63 6.00 -1.54
CA LYS A 3 7.46 6.75 -0.59
C LYS A 3 8.19 5.86 0.42
N LEU A 4 7.57 4.78 0.87
CA LEU A 4 8.15 3.87 1.85
C LEU A 4 8.97 2.75 1.20
N THR A 5 8.66 2.36 -0.03
CA THR A 5 9.41 1.30 -0.72
C THR A 5 10.78 1.77 -1.21
N LYS A 6 10.91 3.06 -1.55
CA LYS A 6 12.17 3.67 -1.96
C LYS A 6 13.19 3.80 -0.81
N ASP A 7 12.73 3.84 0.43
CA ASP A 7 13.61 3.91 1.60
C ASP A 7 14.35 2.58 1.76
N GLU A 8 15.68 2.65 1.73
CA GLU A 8 16.61 1.51 1.85
C GLU A 8 16.42 0.74 3.16
N LYS A 9 15.93 1.41 4.21
CA LYS A 9 15.61 0.74 5.49
C LYS A 9 14.53 -0.34 5.32
N TYR A 10 13.70 -0.24 4.29
CA TYR A 10 12.63 -1.20 4.01
C TYR A 10 12.96 -2.06 2.80
N ILE A 11 12.86 -1.51 1.58
CA ILE A 11 13.05 -2.28 0.34
C ILE A 11 14.14 -1.63 -0.53
N GLY A 12 14.26 -0.31 -0.54
CA GLY A 12 15.23 0.37 -1.41
C GLY A 12 14.90 0.28 -2.91
N GLY A 13 13.65 0.03 -3.29
CA GLY A 13 13.21 -0.06 -4.69
C GLY A 13 12.11 0.96 -5.02
N ASP A 14 12.18 1.57 -6.20
CA ASP A 14 11.30 2.68 -6.61
C ASP A 14 10.05 2.22 -7.37
N VAL A 15 10.01 0.96 -7.82
CA VAL A 15 8.87 0.38 -8.55
C VAL A 15 8.30 -0.84 -7.81
N PRO A 16 7.41 -0.61 -6.83
CA PRO A 16 6.68 -1.70 -6.18
C PRO A 16 5.46 -2.15 -7.01
N GLY A 17 5.15 -3.44 -6.99
CA GLY A 17 3.94 -4.02 -7.57
C GLY A 17 2.88 -4.34 -6.51
N PHE A 18 1.61 -4.06 -6.83
CA PHE A 18 0.47 -4.49 -6.03
C PHE A 18 -0.79 -4.67 -6.89
N PHE A 19 -1.69 -5.54 -6.45
CA PHE A 19 -3.04 -5.64 -6.98
C PHE A 19 -4.05 -5.58 -5.83
N GLY A 20 -5.22 -4.98 -6.07
CA GLY A 20 -6.25 -4.77 -5.07
C GLY A 20 -7.58 -5.41 -5.47
N VAL A 21 -8.26 -6.05 -4.51
CA VAL A 21 -9.63 -6.56 -4.63
C VAL A 21 -10.52 -5.85 -3.64
N LEU A 22 -11.54 -5.16 -4.15
CA LEU A 22 -12.61 -4.59 -3.32
C LEU A 22 -13.67 -5.66 -3.06
N HIS A 23 -13.91 -5.97 -1.80
CA HIS A 23 -15.06 -6.74 -1.36
C HIS A 23 -16.05 -5.80 -0.68
N THR A 24 -17.29 -5.79 -1.16
CA THR A 24 -18.36 -4.95 -0.60
C THR A 24 -19.21 -5.70 0.43
N TRP A 25 -19.24 -7.03 0.35
CA TRP A 25 -20.09 -7.89 1.17
C TRP A 25 -19.27 -8.89 1.99
N GLY A 26 -19.66 -9.08 3.25
CA GLY A 26 -19.15 -10.15 4.09
C GLY A 26 -19.77 -11.52 3.73
N ARG A 27 -19.25 -12.60 4.32
CA ARG A 27 -19.77 -13.98 4.12
C ARG A 27 -21.26 -14.13 4.45
N THR A 28 -21.76 -13.33 5.37
CA THR A 28 -23.17 -13.31 5.80
C THR A 28 -24.03 -12.30 5.03
N LEU A 29 -23.55 -11.79 3.88
CA LEU A 29 -24.19 -10.72 3.08
C LEU A 29 -24.43 -9.41 3.84
N ASN A 30 -23.77 -9.23 4.99
CA ASN A 30 -23.72 -7.93 5.65
C ASN A 30 -22.84 -6.97 4.86
N TYR A 31 -23.28 -5.72 4.74
CA TYR A 31 -22.47 -4.66 4.12
C TYR A 31 -21.19 -4.45 4.92
N HIS A 32 -20.05 -4.76 4.31
CA HIS A 32 -18.73 -4.73 4.97
C HIS A 32 -17.63 -4.43 3.93
N PRO A 33 -17.56 -3.19 3.41
CA PRO A 33 -16.61 -2.81 2.39
C PRO A 33 -15.18 -2.87 2.93
N HIS A 34 -14.35 -3.72 2.32
CA HIS A 34 -12.94 -3.85 2.64
C HIS A 34 -12.14 -4.16 1.37
N ILE A 35 -10.88 -3.71 1.31
CA ILE A 35 -9.99 -3.93 0.17
C ILE A 35 -8.85 -4.84 0.60
N HIS A 36 -8.62 -5.91 -0.14
CA HIS A 36 -7.42 -6.75 -0.01
C HIS A 36 -6.38 -6.29 -1.00
N TYR A 37 -5.17 -6.03 -0.53
CA TYR A 37 -4.03 -5.76 -1.41
C TYR A 37 -3.03 -6.91 -1.31
N VAL A 38 -2.64 -7.44 -2.47
CA VAL A 38 -1.52 -8.38 -2.59
C VAL A 38 -0.35 -7.64 -3.21
N VAL A 39 0.82 -7.80 -2.62
CA VAL A 39 2.07 -7.13 -3.02
C VAL A 39 3.07 -8.15 -3.53
N THR A 40 3.95 -7.73 -4.42
CA THR A 40 4.94 -8.60 -5.09
C THR A 40 6.10 -9.07 -4.20
N GLY A 41 6.11 -8.75 -2.90
CA GLY A 41 7.16 -9.16 -1.97
C GLY A 41 8.53 -8.51 -2.22
N GLY A 42 8.57 -7.40 -2.97
CA GLY A 42 9.76 -6.59 -3.24
C GLY A 42 9.42 -5.46 -4.21
N ALA A 43 10.46 -4.75 -4.65
CA ALA A 43 10.35 -3.69 -5.65
C ALA A 43 11.54 -3.72 -6.60
N TRP A 44 11.30 -3.37 -7.86
CA TRP A 44 12.36 -3.15 -8.83
C TRP A 44 13.02 -1.79 -8.56
N SER A 45 14.35 -1.75 -8.59
CA SER A 45 15.14 -0.53 -8.51
C SER A 45 15.61 -0.13 -9.90
N LYS A 46 15.26 1.08 -10.33
CA LYS A 46 15.73 1.63 -11.61
C LYS A 46 17.18 2.12 -11.56
N GLN A 47 17.72 2.33 -10.36
CA GLN A 47 19.05 2.89 -10.15
C GLN A 47 20.13 1.87 -10.48
N ASP A 48 20.02 0.68 -9.90
CA ASP A 48 20.90 -0.48 -10.12
C ASP A 48 20.34 -1.44 -11.18
N ARG A 49 19.07 -1.29 -11.57
CA ARG A 49 18.35 -2.19 -12.50
C ARG A 49 18.27 -3.62 -11.96
N ASP A 50 17.99 -3.76 -10.67
CA ASP A 50 17.84 -5.05 -10.01
C ASP A 50 16.55 -5.15 -9.18
N TRP A 51 16.21 -6.37 -8.80
CA TRP A 51 15.10 -6.67 -7.91
C TRP A 51 15.53 -6.62 -6.46
N HIS A 52 14.90 -5.74 -5.68
CA HIS A 52 15.12 -5.67 -4.24
C HIS A 52 14.00 -6.42 -3.50
N PRO A 53 14.30 -7.57 -2.87
CA PRO A 53 13.30 -8.30 -2.10
C PRO A 53 12.93 -7.52 -0.84
N SER A 54 11.67 -7.63 -0.45
CA SER A 54 11.24 -7.18 0.88
C SER A 54 11.76 -8.11 1.96
N ARG A 55 11.78 -7.62 3.20
CA ARG A 55 12.12 -8.44 4.35
C ARG A 55 11.05 -9.53 4.56
N THR A 56 11.49 -10.70 4.99
CA THR A 56 10.63 -11.88 5.24
C THR A 56 9.69 -11.69 6.43
N ASP A 57 10.07 -10.88 7.41
CA ASP A 57 9.24 -10.57 8.57
C ASP A 57 8.08 -9.64 8.20
N PHE A 58 8.33 -8.72 7.26
CA PHE A 58 7.47 -7.56 7.12
C PHE A 58 7.77 -6.74 5.86
N TYR A 59 6.72 -6.51 5.06
CA TYR A 59 6.83 -5.76 3.81
C TYR A 59 7.08 -4.26 4.01
N LEU A 60 6.22 -3.57 4.78
CA LEU A 60 6.31 -2.12 5.06
C LEU A 60 5.64 -1.75 6.39
N PRO A 61 6.08 -0.67 7.09
CA PRO A 61 5.56 -0.25 8.40
C PRO A 61 4.04 -0.13 8.43
N VAL A 62 3.33 -1.08 9.04
CA VAL A 62 1.87 -1.08 9.10
C VAL A 62 1.37 0.22 9.72
N LYS A 63 1.94 0.64 10.86
CA LYS A 63 1.57 1.89 11.53
C LYS A 63 1.77 3.13 10.64
N ALA A 64 2.88 3.21 9.90
CA ALA A 64 3.14 4.35 9.01
C ALA A 64 2.21 4.33 7.80
N MET A 65 1.97 3.14 7.23
CA MET A 65 1.03 2.92 6.13
C MET A 65 -0.39 3.32 6.54
N SER A 66 -0.87 2.88 7.71
CA SER A 66 -2.20 3.22 8.21
C SER A 66 -2.36 4.72 8.42
N LYS A 67 -1.34 5.42 8.94
CA LYS A 67 -1.37 6.88 9.10
C LYS A 67 -1.49 7.59 7.75
N ILE A 68 -0.61 7.26 6.80
CA ILE A 68 -0.62 7.85 5.45
C ILE A 68 -1.95 7.59 4.73
N PHE A 69 -2.48 6.36 4.84
CA PHE A 69 -3.76 6.01 4.22
C PHE A 69 -4.90 6.83 4.82
N ARG A 70 -4.97 6.92 6.16
CA ARG A 70 -6.01 7.68 6.85
C ARG A 70 -5.97 9.16 6.53
N GLU A 71 -4.78 9.75 6.46
CA GLU A 71 -4.59 11.16 6.05
C GLU A 71 -5.08 11.37 4.62
N LYS A 72 -4.61 10.57 3.66
CA LYS A 72 -5.07 10.66 2.26
C LYS A 72 -6.57 10.47 2.11
N TYR A 73 -7.15 9.52 2.84
CA TYR A 73 -8.60 9.27 2.79
C TYR A 73 -9.39 10.46 3.36
N ARG A 74 -8.89 11.09 4.43
CA ARG A 74 -9.49 12.29 5.00
C ARG A 74 -9.41 13.46 4.01
N ASP A 75 -8.24 13.69 3.41
CA ASP A 75 -8.04 14.78 2.45
C ASP A 75 -8.96 14.61 1.22
N LEU A 76 -9.05 13.39 0.68
CA LEU A 76 -9.97 13.08 -0.42
C LEU A 76 -11.43 13.38 -0.05
N ARG A 77 -11.86 13.05 1.17
CA ARG A 77 -13.21 13.38 1.65
C ARG A 77 -13.43 14.88 1.79
N CYS A 78 -12.45 15.62 2.28
CA CYS A 78 -12.54 17.08 2.41
C CYS A 78 -12.68 17.75 1.03
N VAL A 79 -11.87 17.33 0.04
CA VAL A 79 -11.96 17.87 -1.33
C VAL A 79 -13.33 17.61 -1.95
N THR A 80 -13.92 16.42 -1.74
CA THR A 80 -15.26 16.09 -2.28
C THR A 80 -16.43 16.79 -1.59
N MET A 81 -16.22 17.45 -0.44
CA MET A 81 -17.26 18.17 0.30
C MET A 81 -17.23 19.68 0.05
N ASP A 82 -16.16 20.20 -0.57
CA ASP A 82 -16.02 21.60 -1.02
C ASP A 82 -16.35 21.77 -2.53
N SER A 83 -16.98 20.77 -3.16
CA SER A 83 -17.37 20.78 -4.60
C SER A 83 -18.88 20.89 -4.80
#